data_AF-B4D861-F1
#
_entry.id   AF-B4D861-F1
#
_cell.length_a   1.000
_cell.length_b   1.000
_cell.length_c   1.000
_cell.angle_alpha   90.00
_cell.angle_beta   90.00
_cell.angle_gamma   90.00
#
_symmetry.space_group_name_H-M   'P 1'
#
loop_
_entity.id
_entity.type
_entity.pdbx_description
1 polymer ?
#
loop_
_entity_poly.entity_id
_entity_poly.type
_entity_poly.pdbx_seq_one_letter_code
_entity_poly.pdbx_strand_id
1 'polypeptide(L)'
;MIFSRPTLVTLALLLTLPAGLLKAENAQPSAAENKLRESLRNTLLQLRTSENDKAVAQAALAESEDKNKTLTEQVEKITKDRAAEKTAADKVANDLQTKVEDRDKLIAELKDALQKSQLDTKRVTDIANTKESQRAKLEDQTNQLNRRVADQQTKNAGMFKIANEILQRYEKFGLGDALTAREPFTGITRVKLQSLFEEYRDKIDDERIKPGDTVPTPANATPSSEKPGKSKNAQSKAGEQKSKS
;
A
#
# COMPACT_ATOMS: atom_id res chain seq x y z
N MET A 1 -36.74 -83.42 22.65
CA MET A 1 -37.51 -83.16 21.42
C MET A 1 -36.69 -83.70 20.25
N ILE A 2 -36.92 -84.97 19.90
CA ILE A 2 -37.55 -85.41 18.63
C ILE A 2 -36.57 -85.19 17.45
N PHE A 3 -35.62 -86.11 17.23
CA PHE A 3 -35.69 -87.25 16.29
C PHE A 3 -36.16 -86.89 14.87
N SER A 4 -35.28 -87.02 13.88
CA SER A 4 -35.61 -87.74 12.64
C SER A 4 -34.35 -88.18 11.88
N ARG A 5 -34.08 -89.50 11.91
CA ARG A 5 -33.56 -90.28 10.77
C ARG A 5 -34.76 -91.09 10.25
N PRO A 6 -34.77 -91.43 8.95
CA PRO A 6 -34.87 -92.86 8.58
C PRO A 6 -33.86 -93.21 7.45
N THR A 7 -32.98 -94.22 7.59
CA THR A 7 -33.17 -95.67 7.32
C THR A 7 -33.45 -95.99 5.85
N LEU A 8 -32.47 -96.59 5.15
CA LEU A 8 -32.30 -98.03 4.92
C LEU A 8 -33.38 -98.62 3.99
N VAL A 9 -32.95 -99.01 2.79
CA VAL A 9 -33.60 -100.07 2.01
C VAL A 9 -32.59 -101.21 1.87
N THR A 10 -32.97 -102.34 2.47
CA THR A 10 -32.31 -103.65 2.51
C THR A 10 -33.00 -104.64 1.58
N LEU A 11 -32.26 -105.70 1.19
CA LEU A 11 -32.75 -107.03 0.76
C LEU A 11 -33.36 -107.10 -0.67
N ALA A 12 -33.17 -108.13 -1.50
CA ALA A 12 -32.87 -109.56 -1.29
C ALA A 12 -32.23 -110.14 -2.58
N LEU A 13 -31.18 -110.96 -2.50
CA LEU A 13 -31.22 -112.44 -2.56
C LEU A 13 -31.88 -113.02 -3.84
N LEU A 14 -31.09 -113.50 -4.80
CA LEU A 14 -31.12 -114.93 -5.16
C LEU A 14 -29.88 -115.37 -5.94
N LEU A 15 -29.38 -116.50 -5.46
CA LEU A 15 -28.26 -117.32 -5.84
C LEU A 15 -28.61 -118.18 -7.07
N THR A 16 -27.80 -118.14 -8.14
CA THR A 16 -27.63 -119.30 -9.04
C THR A 16 -26.23 -119.34 -9.64
N LEU A 17 -25.43 -120.28 -9.11
CA LEU A 17 -24.26 -120.87 -9.75
C LEU A 17 -24.75 -121.82 -10.86
N PRO A 18 -23.94 -122.07 -11.91
CA PRO A 18 -23.37 -123.41 -11.96
C PRO A 18 -21.86 -123.39 -12.19
N ALA A 19 -21.23 -124.36 -11.53
CA ALA A 19 -19.82 -124.66 -11.57
C ALA A 19 -19.38 -125.22 -12.93
N GLY A 20 -18.13 -124.89 -13.28
CA GLY A 20 -17.18 -125.88 -13.75
C GLY A 20 -17.32 -126.35 -15.19
N LEU A 21 -16.72 -125.59 -16.11
CA LEU A 21 -16.04 -126.21 -17.25
C LEU A 21 -14.58 -125.75 -17.24
N LEU A 22 -13.73 -126.74 -16.99
CA LEU A 22 -12.27 -126.69 -17.04
C LEU A 22 -11.82 -126.16 -18.41
N LYS A 23 -11.08 -125.06 -18.40
CA LYS A 23 -9.89 -124.86 -19.24
C LYS A 23 -9.07 -123.71 -18.66
N ALA A 24 -8.04 -124.07 -17.92
CA ALA A 24 -6.89 -123.21 -17.72
C ALA A 24 -5.95 -123.46 -18.90
N GLU A 25 -5.86 -122.50 -19.82
CA GLU A 25 -4.60 -122.16 -20.49
C GLU A 25 -4.77 -120.84 -21.25
N ASN A 26 -4.04 -119.82 -20.80
CA ASN A 26 -3.82 -118.52 -21.45
C ASN A 26 -5.05 -117.67 -21.79
N ALA A 27 -5.75 -117.21 -20.75
CA ALA A 27 -6.50 -115.96 -20.86
C ALA A 27 -5.52 -114.78 -20.85
N GLN A 28 -5.03 -114.43 -22.04
CA GLN A 28 -4.77 -113.02 -22.33
C GLN A 28 -6.04 -112.25 -21.93
N PRO A 29 -5.93 -111.18 -21.14
CA PRO A 29 -7.10 -110.43 -20.69
C PRO A 29 -7.95 -110.03 -21.91
N SER A 30 -9.24 -110.37 -21.89
CA SER A 30 -10.13 -110.04 -23.00
C SER A 30 -10.13 -108.52 -23.20
N ALA A 31 -10.15 -108.06 -24.44
CA ALA A 31 -10.11 -106.63 -24.77
C ALA A 31 -11.22 -105.81 -24.06
N ALA A 32 -12.31 -106.45 -23.64
CA ALA A 32 -13.39 -105.84 -22.88
C ALA A 32 -13.03 -105.55 -21.41
N GLU A 33 -12.33 -106.47 -20.72
CA GLU A 33 -11.90 -106.26 -19.32
C GLU A 33 -10.78 -105.23 -19.20
N ASN A 34 -9.86 -105.20 -20.17
CA ASN A 34 -8.83 -104.16 -20.23
C ASN A 34 -9.46 -102.78 -20.45
N LYS A 35 -10.43 -102.66 -21.37
CA LYS A 35 -11.19 -101.41 -21.56
C LYS A 35 -11.97 -100.96 -20.32
N LEU A 36 -12.51 -101.90 -19.55
CA LEU A 36 -13.21 -101.57 -18.30
C LEU A 36 -12.23 -101.12 -17.20
N ARG A 37 -11.05 -101.74 -17.09
CA ARG A 37 -10.01 -101.27 -16.16
C ARG A 37 -9.46 -99.90 -16.57
N GLU A 38 -9.33 -99.66 -17.86
CA GLU A 38 -8.84 -98.41 -18.41
C GLU A 38 -9.87 -97.28 -18.25
N SER A 39 -11.17 -97.58 -18.44
CA SER A 39 -12.25 -96.62 -18.14
C SER A 39 -12.33 -96.32 -16.64
N LEU A 40 -12.17 -97.31 -15.77
CA LEU A 40 -12.18 -97.13 -14.32
C LEU A 40 -10.94 -96.37 -13.83
N ARG A 41 -9.77 -96.57 -14.44
CA ARG A 41 -8.58 -95.74 -14.21
C ARG A 41 -8.79 -94.30 -14.66
N ASN A 42 -9.38 -94.10 -15.84
CA ASN A 42 -9.68 -92.75 -16.33
C ASN A 42 -10.71 -92.03 -15.45
N THR A 43 -11.74 -92.72 -14.95
CA THR A 43 -12.72 -92.10 -14.05
C THR A 43 -12.12 -91.79 -12.68
N LEU A 44 -11.23 -92.63 -12.15
CA LEU A 44 -10.47 -92.35 -10.93
C LEU A 44 -9.51 -91.16 -11.11
N LEU A 45 -8.82 -91.07 -12.24
CA LEU A 45 -7.97 -89.92 -12.57
C LEU A 45 -8.80 -88.64 -12.71
N GLN A 46 -9.95 -88.71 -13.39
CA GLN A 46 -10.86 -87.57 -13.55
C GLN A 46 -11.47 -87.12 -12.22
N LEU A 47 -11.81 -88.06 -11.33
CA LEU A 47 -12.29 -87.73 -9.98
C LEU A 47 -11.18 -87.05 -9.18
N ARG A 48 -9.95 -87.57 -9.22
CA ARG A 48 -8.80 -86.96 -8.53
C ARG A 48 -8.47 -85.57 -9.08
N THR A 49 -8.53 -85.36 -10.40
CA THR A 49 -8.34 -84.02 -10.98
C THR A 49 -9.46 -83.08 -10.57
N SER A 50 -10.71 -83.54 -10.58
CA SER A 50 -11.86 -82.72 -10.16
C SER A 50 -11.81 -82.35 -8.67
N GLU A 51 -11.38 -83.28 -7.80
CA GLU A 51 -11.15 -82.98 -6.38
C GLU A 51 -10.02 -81.98 -6.17
N ASN A 52 -8.93 -82.11 -6.95
CA ASN A 52 -7.83 -81.16 -6.93
C ASN A 52 -8.26 -79.77 -7.44
N ASP A 53 -9.00 -79.70 -8.54
CA ASP A 53 -9.53 -78.45 -9.10
C ASP A 53 -10.51 -77.78 -8.13
N LYS A 54 -11.33 -78.57 -7.42
CA LYS A 54 -12.21 -78.06 -6.37
C LYS A 54 -11.42 -77.49 -5.18
N ALA A 55 -10.35 -78.16 -4.76
CA ALA A 55 -9.47 -77.66 -3.70
C ALA A 55 -8.77 -76.36 -4.12
N VAL A 56 -8.26 -76.29 -5.35
CA VAL A 56 -7.66 -75.09 -5.94
C VAL A 56 -8.66 -73.95 -6.05
N ALA A 57 -9.88 -74.23 -6.54
CA ALA A 57 -10.94 -73.24 -6.64
C ALA A 57 -11.39 -72.73 -5.27
N GLN A 58 -11.53 -73.60 -4.26
CA GLN A 58 -11.84 -73.17 -2.88
C GLN A 58 -10.72 -72.30 -2.28
N ALA A 59 -9.45 -72.65 -2.52
CA ALA A 59 -8.33 -71.83 -2.06
C ALA A 59 -8.32 -70.44 -2.74
N ALA A 60 -8.55 -70.38 -4.06
CA ALA A 60 -8.65 -69.13 -4.80
C ALA A 60 -9.86 -68.27 -4.37
N LEU A 61 -10.98 -68.92 -4.02
CA LEU A 61 -12.18 -68.23 -3.54
C LEU A 61 -11.94 -67.62 -2.15
N ALA A 62 -11.31 -68.36 -1.23
CA ALA A 62 -10.89 -67.85 0.07
C ALA A 62 -9.91 -66.67 -0.07
N GLU A 63 -8.90 -66.77 -0.94
CA GLU A 63 -7.95 -65.68 -1.18
C GLU A 63 -8.64 -64.44 -1.78
N SER A 64 -9.60 -64.62 -2.69
CA SER A 64 -10.38 -63.51 -3.26
C SER A 64 -11.32 -62.88 -2.24
N GLU A 65 -11.90 -63.66 -1.34
CA GLU A 65 -12.74 -63.14 -0.24
C GLU A 65 -11.91 -62.30 0.73
N ASP A 66 -10.71 -62.75 1.08
CA ASP A 66 -9.78 -62.01 1.95
C ASP A 66 -9.30 -60.71 1.30
N LYS A 67 -8.98 -60.75 0.00
CA LYS A 67 -8.67 -59.53 -0.78
C LYS A 67 -9.85 -58.58 -0.84
N ASN A 68 -11.06 -59.08 -1.08
CA ASN A 68 -12.26 -58.23 -1.11
C ASN A 68 -12.50 -57.58 0.25
N LYS A 69 -12.40 -58.32 1.35
CA LYS A 69 -12.51 -57.76 2.72
C LYS A 69 -11.47 -56.66 2.95
N THR A 70 -10.22 -56.93 2.62
CA THR A 70 -9.11 -55.97 2.77
C THR A 70 -9.32 -54.72 1.93
N LEU A 71 -9.79 -54.87 0.69
CA LEU A 71 -10.10 -53.74 -0.20
C LEU A 71 -11.31 -52.95 0.30
N THR A 72 -12.37 -53.61 0.78
CA THR A 72 -13.52 -52.92 1.37
C THR A 72 -13.13 -52.12 2.60
N GLU A 73 -12.30 -52.67 3.48
CA GLU A 73 -11.77 -51.96 4.66
C GLU A 73 -10.92 -50.74 4.25
N GLN A 74 -10.08 -50.87 3.23
CA GLN A 74 -9.29 -49.75 2.70
C GLN A 74 -10.17 -48.66 2.07
N VAL A 75 -11.18 -49.03 1.30
CA VAL A 75 -12.13 -48.07 0.71
C VAL A 75 -12.92 -47.35 1.80
N GLU A 76 -13.39 -48.07 2.82
CA GLU A 76 -14.07 -47.46 3.97
C GLU A 76 -13.16 -46.49 4.74
N LYS A 77 -11.89 -46.85 4.93
CA LYS A 77 -10.92 -45.97 5.57
C LYS A 77 -10.64 -44.72 4.74
N ILE A 78 -10.33 -44.88 3.46
CA ILE A 78 -10.04 -43.76 2.54
C ILE A 78 -11.25 -42.84 2.40
N THR A 79 -12.47 -43.38 2.36
CA THR A 79 -13.69 -42.57 2.26
C THR A 79 -13.94 -41.77 3.55
N LYS A 80 -13.70 -42.35 4.72
CA LYS A 80 -13.73 -41.62 6.01
C LYS A 80 -12.66 -40.53 6.08
N ASP A 81 -11.42 -40.85 5.73
CA ASP A 81 -10.30 -39.90 5.74
C ASP A 81 -10.56 -38.74 4.77
N ARG A 82 -11.03 -39.03 3.54
CA ARG A 82 -11.42 -38.02 2.55
C ARG A 82 -12.55 -37.12 3.04
N ALA A 83 -13.56 -37.69 3.71
CA ALA A 83 -14.65 -36.90 4.27
C ALA A 83 -14.15 -35.95 5.37
N ALA A 84 -13.29 -36.46 6.27
CA ALA A 84 -12.67 -35.66 7.31
C ALA A 84 -11.79 -34.53 6.73
N GLU A 85 -10.90 -34.86 5.78
CA GLU A 85 -10.05 -33.88 5.09
C GLU A 85 -10.87 -32.82 4.37
N LYS A 86 -11.94 -33.20 3.67
CA LYS A 86 -12.82 -32.24 3.01
C LYS A 86 -13.45 -31.27 4.01
N THR A 87 -13.98 -31.77 5.12
CA THR A 87 -14.55 -30.88 6.15
C THR A 87 -13.51 -29.97 6.80
N ALA A 88 -12.26 -30.43 6.96
CA ALA A 88 -11.17 -29.61 7.47
C ALA A 88 -10.74 -28.55 6.45
N ALA A 89 -10.64 -28.92 5.16
CA ALA A 89 -10.33 -28.02 4.07
C ALA A 89 -11.40 -26.93 3.91
N ASP A 90 -12.69 -27.29 3.98
CA ASP A 90 -13.80 -26.33 3.91
C ASP A 90 -13.76 -25.33 5.07
N LYS A 91 -13.41 -25.78 6.29
CA LYS A 91 -13.22 -24.90 7.45
C LYS A 91 -12.06 -23.92 7.26
N VAL A 92 -10.91 -24.41 6.78
CA VAL A 92 -9.73 -23.58 6.53
C VAL A 92 -10.00 -22.58 5.40
N ALA A 93 -10.68 -23.00 4.34
CA ALA A 93 -11.06 -22.13 3.23
C ALA A 93 -11.98 -20.99 3.70
N ASN A 94 -12.99 -21.30 4.52
CA ASN A 94 -13.88 -20.29 5.09
C ASN A 94 -13.14 -19.33 6.02
N ASP A 95 -12.28 -19.83 6.92
CA ASP A 95 -11.49 -19.00 7.82
C ASP A 95 -10.53 -18.07 7.06
N LEU A 96 -9.85 -18.60 6.02
CA LEU A 96 -9.00 -17.80 5.15
C LEU A 96 -9.81 -16.74 4.39
N GLN A 97 -10.99 -17.09 3.88
CA GLN A 97 -11.85 -16.14 3.19
C GLN A 97 -12.30 -15.00 4.11
N THR A 98 -12.75 -15.31 5.33
CA THR A 98 -13.10 -14.28 6.33
C THR A 98 -11.90 -13.39 6.66
N LYS A 99 -10.71 -13.98 6.84
CA LYS A 99 -9.48 -13.21 7.09
C LYS A 99 -9.11 -12.28 5.93
N VAL A 100 -9.27 -12.74 4.69
CA VAL A 100 -9.03 -11.91 3.50
C VAL A 100 -10.02 -10.74 3.47
N GLU A 101 -11.31 -10.99 3.68
CA GLU A 101 -12.33 -9.93 3.75
C GLU A 101 -12.03 -8.90 4.85
N ASP A 102 -11.59 -9.34 6.03
CA ASP A 102 -11.21 -8.45 7.12
C ASP A 102 -9.92 -7.67 6.85
N ARG A 103 -8.95 -8.28 6.17
CA ARG A 103 -7.75 -7.58 5.69
C ARG A 103 -8.10 -6.54 4.64
N ASP A 104 -8.98 -6.85 3.70
CA ASP A 104 -9.40 -5.91 2.67
C ASP A 104 -10.13 -4.69 3.25
N LYS A 105 -11.01 -4.90 4.25
CA LYS A 105 -11.64 -3.81 5.01
C LYS A 105 -10.59 -2.94 5.72
N LEU A 106 -9.64 -3.57 6.42
CA LEU A 106 -8.59 -2.85 7.14
C LEU A 106 -7.66 -2.09 6.18
N ILE A 107 -7.36 -2.64 5.01
CA ILE A 107 -6.58 -1.96 3.97
C ILE A 107 -7.35 -0.74 3.44
N ALA A 108 -8.67 -0.85 3.22
CA ALA A 108 -9.49 0.28 2.80
C ALA A 108 -9.50 1.39 3.86
N GLU A 109 -9.75 1.05 5.12
CA GLU A 109 -9.73 2.01 6.24
C GLU A 109 -8.36 2.69 6.40
N LEU A 110 -7.27 1.94 6.29
CA LEU A 110 -5.91 2.50 6.37
C LEU A 110 -5.60 3.43 5.18
N LYS A 111 -6.05 3.08 3.98
CA LYS A 111 -5.90 3.95 2.80
C LYS A 111 -6.65 5.26 2.98
N ASP A 112 -7.89 5.21 3.47
CA ASP A 112 -8.70 6.39 3.73
C ASP A 112 -8.08 7.27 4.84
N ALA A 113 -7.61 6.65 5.93
CA ALA A 113 -6.93 7.35 7.01
C ALA A 113 -5.63 8.02 6.54
N LEU A 114 -4.85 7.33 5.71
CA LEU A 114 -3.62 7.86 5.13
C LEU A 114 -3.90 9.03 4.19
N GLN A 115 -4.89 8.90 3.30
CA GLN A 115 -5.30 9.99 2.41
C GLN A 115 -5.80 11.21 3.19
N LYS A 116 -6.60 11.00 4.23
CA LYS A 116 -7.08 12.07 5.11
C LYS A 116 -5.92 12.76 5.83
N SER A 117 -4.99 12.00 6.41
CA SER A 117 -3.81 12.57 7.07
C SER A 117 -2.93 13.37 6.12
N GLN A 118 -2.76 12.91 4.88
CA GLN A 118 -2.03 13.65 3.86
C GLN A 118 -2.72 14.96 3.49
N LEU A 119 -4.05 14.94 3.33
CA LEU A 119 -4.83 16.13 3.02
C LEU A 119 -4.81 17.14 4.18
N ASP A 120 -4.96 16.67 5.42
CA ASP A 120 -4.85 17.51 6.61
C ASP A 120 -3.45 18.11 6.75
N THR A 121 -2.39 17.36 6.47
CA THR A 121 -1.02 17.88 6.51
C THR A 121 -0.78 18.96 5.46
N LYS A 122 -1.31 18.77 4.24
CA LYS A 122 -1.26 19.80 3.19
C LYS A 122 -2.03 21.04 3.63
N ARG A 123 -3.25 20.88 4.13
CA ARG A 123 -4.09 21.98 4.61
C ARG A 123 -3.44 22.76 5.75
N VAL A 124 -2.82 22.07 6.71
CA VAL A 124 -2.09 22.72 7.83
C VAL A 124 -0.89 23.50 7.30
N THR A 125 -0.11 22.91 6.39
CA THR A 125 1.02 23.59 5.75
C THR A 125 0.58 24.83 4.97
N ASP A 126 -0.50 24.75 4.20
CA ASP A 126 -1.04 25.87 3.43
C ASP A 126 -1.54 27.01 4.34
N ILE A 127 -2.22 26.66 5.44
CA ILE A 127 -2.64 27.63 6.45
C ILE A 127 -1.43 28.28 7.12
N ALA A 128 -0.41 27.50 7.46
CA ALA A 128 0.82 28.02 8.08
C ALA A 128 1.53 29.00 7.14
N ASN A 129 1.73 28.62 5.88
CA ASN A 129 2.36 29.48 4.86
C ASN A 129 1.56 30.77 4.62
N THR A 130 0.22 30.66 4.57
CA THR A 130 -0.66 31.81 4.40
C THR A 130 -0.57 32.75 5.61
N LYS A 131 -0.59 32.21 6.83
CA LYS A 131 -0.45 33.00 8.05
C LYS A 131 0.93 33.66 8.15
N GLU A 132 1.99 32.97 7.73
CA GLU A 132 3.33 33.53 7.73
C GLU A 132 3.46 34.68 6.73
N SER A 133 2.92 34.51 5.51
CA SER A 133 2.87 35.60 4.53
C SER A 133 2.05 36.80 5.03
N GLN A 134 0.94 36.56 5.73
CA GLN A 134 0.16 37.63 6.35
C GLN A 134 0.92 38.32 7.48
N ARG A 135 1.64 37.58 8.33
CA ARG A 135 2.49 38.13 9.38
C ARG A 135 3.59 39.01 8.81
N ALA A 136 4.32 38.54 7.80
CA ALA A 136 5.35 39.32 7.13
C ALA A 136 4.79 40.63 6.53
N LYS A 137 3.63 40.57 5.86
CA LYS A 137 2.96 41.77 5.32
C LYS A 137 2.54 42.76 6.41
N LEU A 138 2.00 42.27 7.52
CA LEU A 138 1.59 43.12 8.65
C LEU A 138 2.81 43.73 9.35
N GLU A 139 3.91 42.99 9.45
CA GLU A 139 5.18 43.49 9.98
C GLU A 139 5.76 44.59 9.09
N ASP A 140 5.76 44.39 7.77
CA ASP A 140 6.17 45.42 6.80
C ASP A 140 5.31 46.68 6.90
N GLN A 141 3.98 46.53 6.99
CA GLN A 141 3.06 47.65 7.16
C GLN A 141 3.31 48.39 8.48
N THR A 142 3.54 47.65 9.57
CA THR A 142 3.86 48.22 10.88
C THR A 142 5.17 49.00 10.83
N ASN A 143 6.20 48.44 10.19
CA ASN A 143 7.48 49.11 10.00
C ASN A 143 7.35 50.38 9.16
N GLN A 144 6.55 50.36 8.09
CA GLN A 144 6.28 51.55 7.28
C GLN A 144 5.52 52.62 8.09
N LEU A 145 4.52 52.24 8.86
CA LEU A 145 3.77 53.17 9.72
C LEU A 145 4.66 53.76 10.81
N ASN A 146 5.51 52.96 11.45
CA ASN A 146 6.45 53.43 12.46
C ASN A 146 7.44 54.45 11.88
N ARG A 147 7.97 54.20 10.68
CA ARG A 147 8.82 55.18 9.97
C ARG A 147 8.07 56.47 9.68
N ARG A 148 6.84 56.36 9.16
CA ARG A 148 5.97 57.54 8.90
C ARG A 148 5.71 58.35 10.16
N VAL A 149 5.41 57.70 11.28
CA VAL A 149 5.18 58.38 12.55
C VAL A 149 6.47 59.06 13.04
N ALA A 150 7.62 58.41 12.94
CA ALA A 150 8.90 59.00 13.33
C ALA A 150 9.26 60.23 12.46
N ASP A 151 9.06 60.14 11.14
CA ASP A 151 9.28 61.25 10.21
C ASP A 151 8.34 62.43 10.53
N GLN A 152 7.06 62.15 10.79
CA GLN A 152 6.07 63.16 11.18
C GLN A 152 6.42 63.81 12.52
N GLN A 153 6.87 63.03 13.51
CA GLN A 153 7.32 63.56 14.80
C GLN A 153 8.53 64.49 14.63
N THR A 154 9.49 64.12 13.78
CA THR A 154 10.67 64.93 13.47
C THR A 154 10.28 66.25 12.81
N LYS A 155 9.43 66.20 11.78
CA LYS A 155 8.90 67.38 11.09
C LYS A 155 8.11 68.29 12.03
N ASN A 156 7.24 67.74 12.86
CA ASN A 156 6.47 68.50 13.85
C ASN A 156 7.39 69.20 14.87
N ALA A 157 8.45 68.53 15.33
CA ALA A 157 9.44 69.14 16.21
C ALA A 157 10.22 70.27 15.49
N GLY A 158 10.54 70.09 14.21
CA GLY A 158 11.13 71.12 13.34
C GLY A 158 10.24 72.35 13.21
N MET A 159 8.96 72.16 12.88
CA MET A 159 7.96 73.25 12.81
C MET A 159 7.82 73.98 14.15
N PHE A 160 7.79 73.25 15.27
CA PHE A 160 7.72 73.87 16.60
C PHE A 160 8.95 74.72 16.91
N LYS A 161 10.15 74.26 16.51
CA LYS A 161 11.39 75.04 16.66
C LYS A 161 11.35 76.33 15.84
N ILE A 162 10.91 76.25 14.56
CA ILE A 162 10.76 77.42 13.69
C ILE A 162 9.74 78.41 14.28
N ALA A 163 8.59 77.92 14.76
CA ALA A 163 7.57 78.76 15.37
C ALA A 163 8.10 79.52 16.60
N ASN A 164 8.87 78.86 17.47
CA ASN A 164 9.51 79.52 18.61
C ASN A 164 10.58 80.54 18.17
N GLU A 165 11.35 80.26 17.11
CA GLU A 165 12.32 81.21 16.57
C GLU A 165 11.63 82.50 16.08
N ILE A 166 10.49 82.36 15.38
CA ILE A 166 9.68 83.50 14.93
C ILE A 166 9.18 84.32 16.11
N LEU A 167 8.62 83.67 17.15
CA LEU A 167 8.15 84.34 18.36
C LEU A 167 9.27 85.10 19.08
N GLN A 168 10.43 84.46 19.28
CA GLN A 168 11.60 85.10 19.90
C GLN A 168 12.11 86.31 19.11
N ARG A 169 12.09 86.23 17.77
CA ARG A 169 12.48 87.37 16.93
C ARG A 169 11.45 88.50 16.97
N TYR A 170 10.16 88.19 17.02
CA TYR A 170 9.12 89.20 17.19
C TYR A 170 9.24 89.92 18.55
N GLU A 171 9.51 89.19 19.63
CA GLU A 171 9.78 89.76 20.95
C GLU A 171 10.99 90.70 20.94
N LYS A 172 12.12 90.26 20.36
CA LYS A 172 13.33 91.09 20.23
C LYS A 172 13.12 92.31 19.33
N PHE A 173 12.35 92.16 18.25
CA PHE A 173 11.98 93.27 17.37
C PHE A 173 11.10 94.27 18.11
N GLY A 174 10.07 93.83 18.84
CA GLY A 174 9.23 94.72 19.65
C GLY A 174 10.01 95.52 20.71
N LEU A 175 11.03 94.92 21.32
CA LEU A 175 11.88 95.58 22.32
C LEU A 175 12.97 96.47 21.71
N GLY A 176 13.57 96.05 20.59
CA GLY A 176 14.61 96.80 19.89
C GLY A 176 14.06 97.97 19.06
N ASP A 177 12.94 97.76 18.37
CA ASP A 177 12.32 98.77 17.51
C ASP A 177 11.48 99.80 18.28
N ALA A 178 11.01 99.48 19.49
CA ALA A 178 10.43 100.49 20.38
C ALA A 178 11.45 101.58 20.79
N LEU A 179 12.76 101.25 20.79
CA LEU A 179 13.86 102.21 21.01
C LEU A 179 14.21 103.00 19.74
N THR A 180 14.02 102.44 18.54
CA THR A 180 14.24 103.11 17.23
C THR A 180 12.98 103.74 16.62
N ALA A 181 11.82 103.67 17.29
CA ALA A 181 10.48 104.12 16.88
C ALA A 181 10.32 105.61 16.50
N ARG A 182 11.42 106.35 16.32
CA ARG A 182 11.43 107.72 15.86
C ARG A 182 11.64 107.87 14.35
N GLU A 183 11.91 106.78 13.61
CA GLU A 183 11.97 106.82 12.15
C GLU A 183 10.94 105.88 11.49
N PRO A 184 10.14 106.38 10.53
CA PRO A 184 9.07 105.61 9.90
C PRO A 184 9.64 104.52 8.99
N PHE A 185 9.01 103.34 8.96
CA PHE A 185 9.29 102.20 8.09
C PHE A 185 9.73 102.61 6.67
N THR A 186 11.04 102.73 6.43
CA THR A 186 11.59 103.05 5.11
C THR A 186 11.55 101.81 4.21
N GLY A 187 11.60 102.01 2.89
CA GLY A 187 11.53 100.93 1.90
C GLY A 187 12.55 99.80 2.12
N ILE A 188 13.73 100.12 2.70
CA ILE A 188 14.78 99.14 3.01
C ILE A 188 14.33 98.18 4.14
N THR A 189 13.70 98.69 5.20
CA THR A 189 13.18 97.86 6.31
C THR A 189 12.05 96.95 5.83
N ARG A 190 11.19 97.45 4.92
CA ARG A 190 10.13 96.64 4.30
C ARG A 190 10.70 95.46 3.49
N VAL A 191 11.73 95.69 2.68
CA VAL A 191 12.38 94.62 1.89
C VAL A 191 13.05 93.58 2.79
N LYS A 192 13.70 94.00 3.88
CA LYS A 192 14.30 93.07 4.86
C LYS A 192 13.25 92.20 5.56
N LEU A 193 12.11 92.79 5.95
CA LEU A 193 11.01 92.04 6.56
C LEU A 193 10.38 91.05 5.56
N GLN A 194 10.23 91.46 4.30
CA GLN A 194 9.73 90.58 3.24
C GLN A 194 10.67 89.39 3.01
N SER A 195 11.99 89.62 2.94
CA SER A 195 12.98 88.54 2.79
C SER A 195 12.97 87.56 3.97
N LEU A 196 12.81 88.05 5.21
CA LEU A 196 12.67 87.18 6.39
C LEU A 196 11.37 86.37 6.35
N PHE A 197 10.26 86.98 5.93
CA PHE A 197 9.00 86.27 5.77
C PHE A 197 9.10 85.17 4.71
N GLU A 198 9.75 85.46 3.57
CA GLU A 198 10.04 84.47 2.53
C GLU A 198 10.91 83.33 3.06
N GLU A 199 12.00 83.62 3.78
CA GLU A 199 12.88 82.60 4.38
C GLU A 199 12.14 81.70 5.39
N TYR A 200 11.28 82.27 6.24
CA TYR A 200 10.49 81.46 7.19
C TYR A 200 9.36 80.69 6.52
N ARG A 201 8.77 81.26 5.47
CA ARG A 201 7.77 80.57 4.65
C ARG A 201 8.39 79.34 4.01
N ASP A 202 9.59 79.47 3.43
CA ASP A 202 10.32 78.35 2.84
C ASP A 202 10.63 77.27 3.89
N LYS A 203 11.12 77.65 5.08
CA LYS A 203 11.38 76.70 6.19
C LYS A 203 10.12 75.97 6.67
N ILE A 204 8.98 76.66 6.76
CA ILE A 204 7.70 76.06 7.15
C ILE A 204 7.19 75.13 6.05
N ASP A 205 7.34 75.50 4.78
CA ASP A 205 6.91 74.69 3.63
C ASP A 205 7.82 73.45 3.43
N ASP A 206 9.08 73.50 3.86
CA ASP A 206 10.01 72.37 3.89
C ASP A 206 9.64 71.34 4.97
N GLU A 207 9.29 71.80 6.18
CA GLU A 207 8.88 70.92 7.29
C GLU A 207 7.41 70.45 7.19
N ARG A 208 6.63 70.99 6.25
CA ARG A 208 5.24 70.58 6.07
C ARG A 208 5.16 69.13 5.59
N ILE A 209 4.29 68.34 6.20
CA ILE A 209 4.01 66.97 5.76
C ILE A 209 3.24 67.02 4.43
N LYS A 210 3.89 66.63 3.33
CA LYS A 210 3.24 66.51 2.00
C LYS A 210 2.71 65.08 1.82
N PRO A 211 1.54 64.89 1.19
CA PRO A 211 0.94 63.56 1.01
C PRO A 211 1.77 62.57 0.18
N GLY A 212 2.87 63.02 -0.46
CA GLY A 212 3.79 62.18 -1.24
C GLY A 212 5.12 61.82 -0.57
N ASP A 213 5.51 62.45 0.55
CA ASP A 213 6.83 62.23 1.18
C ASP A 213 6.94 60.90 1.94
N THR A 214 5.85 60.12 2.00
CA THR A 214 5.70 58.95 2.89
C THR A 214 5.90 57.59 2.18
N VAL A 215 6.55 57.59 1.02
CA VAL A 215 6.95 56.36 0.31
C VAL A 215 8.47 56.28 0.29
N PRO A 216 9.11 55.45 1.14
CA PRO A 216 10.42 54.97 0.79
C PRO A 216 10.24 54.04 -0.41
N THR A 217 10.65 54.50 -1.58
CA THR A 217 10.83 53.68 -2.79
C THR A 217 11.57 52.40 -2.39
N PRO A 218 11.03 51.19 -2.65
CA PRO A 218 11.81 49.97 -2.48
C PRO A 218 12.96 50.03 -3.49
N ALA A 219 14.19 50.02 -2.97
CA ALA A 219 15.40 49.89 -3.76
C ALA A 219 15.29 48.61 -4.59
N ASN A 220 15.08 48.81 -5.89
CA ASN A 220 14.96 47.76 -6.87
C ASN A 220 16.29 47.00 -6.96
N ALA A 221 16.18 45.67 -7.03
CA ALA A 221 17.27 44.74 -7.19
C ALA A 221 18.23 45.19 -8.31
N THR A 222 19.51 45.26 -7.98
CA THR A 222 20.60 45.38 -8.96
C THR A 222 20.72 44.05 -9.71
N PRO A 223 20.57 43.99 -11.05
CA PRO A 223 21.04 42.85 -11.79
C PRO A 223 22.57 42.91 -11.81
N SER A 224 23.18 41.86 -11.28
CA SER A 224 24.63 41.63 -11.32
C SER A 224 25.15 41.75 -12.75
N SER A 225 25.98 42.75 -13.04
CA SER A 225 26.76 42.85 -14.26
C SER A 225 28.15 42.28 -14.02
N GLU A 226 28.29 40.99 -14.35
CA GLU A 226 29.57 40.29 -14.36
C GLU A 226 30.37 40.66 -15.62
N LYS A 227 31.37 41.53 -15.41
CA LYS A 227 32.67 41.71 -16.09
C LYS A 227 32.93 41.00 -17.44
N PRO A 228 33.43 41.72 -18.49
CA PRO A 228 34.18 41.08 -19.57
C PRO A 228 35.69 41.32 -19.40
N GLY A 229 36.39 40.29 -18.89
CA GLY A 229 37.84 40.16 -18.97
C GLY A 229 38.21 39.33 -20.20
N LYS A 230 38.97 39.92 -21.12
CA LYS A 230 39.65 39.24 -22.23
C LYS A 230 40.49 38.06 -21.72
N SER A 231 40.27 36.86 -22.26
CA SER A 231 41.36 35.94 -22.56
C SER A 231 41.03 35.06 -23.76
N LYS A 232 41.99 35.01 -24.68
CA LYS A 232 42.12 34.08 -25.79
C LYS A 232 42.18 32.65 -25.25
N ASN A 233 41.67 31.65 -25.97
CA ASN A 233 42.49 30.76 -26.82
C ASN A 233 41.74 29.46 -27.19
N ALA A 234 41.81 29.12 -28.47
CA ALA A 234 41.80 27.79 -29.09
C ALA A 234 40.84 26.69 -28.58
N GLN A 235 39.84 26.35 -29.41
CA GLN A 235 39.44 24.96 -29.56
C GLN A 235 39.32 24.60 -31.05
N SER A 236 40.40 23.97 -31.52
CA SER A 236 40.49 23.21 -32.76
C SER A 236 39.93 21.81 -32.52
N LYS A 237 39.11 21.33 -33.47
CA LYS A 237 38.98 19.96 -34.00
C LYS A 237 39.44 18.77 -33.13
N ALA A 238 38.57 17.76 -32.96
CA ALA A 238 38.76 16.38 -33.47
C ALA A 238 37.92 15.32 -32.70
N GLY A 239 37.41 14.32 -33.44
CA GLY A 239 37.05 12.96 -32.97
C GLY A 239 35.65 12.82 -32.36
N GLU A 240 34.62 12.26 -33.00
CA GLU A 240 34.47 10.94 -33.64
C GLU A 240 34.51 9.74 -32.68
N GLN A 241 33.50 8.86 -32.85
CA GLN A 241 33.34 7.45 -32.45
C GLN A 241 32.62 7.18 -31.11
N LYS A 242 31.37 6.67 -31.15
CA LYS A 242 30.94 5.26 -31.28
C LYS A 242 31.39 4.37 -30.10
N SER A 243 30.43 3.85 -29.33
CA SER A 243 30.18 2.42 -29.00
C SER A 243 29.14 2.40 -27.85
N LYS A 244 27.91 1.91 -28.02
CA LYS A 244 27.50 0.50 -27.98
C LYS A 244 28.31 -0.37 -27.01
N SER A 245 27.74 -0.62 -25.84
CA SER A 245 27.61 -1.94 -25.21
C SER A 245 26.35 -1.92 -24.37
#